data_AF-A0A971HJW0-F1
#
_entry.id   AF-A0A971HJW0-F1
#
_cell.length_a   1.000
_cell.length_b   1.000
_cell.length_c   1.000
_cell.angle_alpha   90.00
_cell.angle_beta   90.00
_cell.angle_gamma   90.00
#
_symmetry.space_group_name_H-M   'P 1'
#
loop_
_entity.id
_entity.type
_entity.pdbx_description
1 polymer ?
#
loop_
_entity_poly.entity_id
_entity_poly.type
_entity_poly.pdbx_seq_one_letter_code
_entity_poly.pdbx_strand_id
1 'polypeptide(L)'
;MIDIIILELISLISFLYSIILMFTSFAPISHMGLIFVFTFVVALIFTLNYRKSKLFEAFYLLLFLPMLFYRSKTAIFFYIVVGALTYVYIKKSLLRGNHHEYVEKLILSYGLLVFLVIMRSPFIDLSGTISDSLIFMVIYLISSTLLARLQRHIDTKMDLKKIRKTNIKYLMILAIAFFFLVFESLRSGFANAVDGLIRLLYYPLYLLTRNIDFSGDWGLEENIFFTPYIPEQQIPMEEIGEAVTPHKASILVFLDIFVKIIVFIVAI
;
A
#
# COMPACT_ATOMS: atom_id res chain seq x y z
N MET A 1 6.45 -21.36 -10.50
CA MET A 1 7.66 -20.97 -9.75
C MET A 1 7.90 -19.46 -9.84
N ILE A 2 7.85 -18.84 -11.03
CA ILE A 2 7.96 -17.37 -11.16
C ILE A 2 6.93 -16.62 -10.30
N ASP A 3 5.68 -17.10 -10.24
CA ASP A 3 4.63 -16.49 -9.40
C ASP A 3 5.01 -16.40 -7.91
N ILE A 4 5.74 -17.39 -7.39
CA ILE A 4 6.21 -17.43 -6.00
C ILE A 4 7.28 -16.35 -5.81
N ILE A 5 8.25 -16.29 -6.72
CA ILE A 5 9.30 -15.27 -6.72
C ILE A 5 8.70 -13.87 -6.74
N ILE A 6 7.69 -13.64 -7.59
CA ILE A 6 7.00 -12.35 -7.69
C ILE A 6 6.35 -11.99 -6.36
N LEU A 7 5.57 -12.89 -5.76
CA LEU A 7 4.90 -12.65 -4.47
C LEU A 7 5.91 -12.42 -3.34
N GLU A 8 7.01 -13.19 -3.33
CA GLU A 8 8.05 -13.10 -2.31
C GLU A 8 8.80 -11.76 -2.39
N LEU A 9 9.12 -11.31 -3.61
CA LEU A 9 9.72 -10.00 -3.83
C LEU A 9 8.76 -8.86 -3.48
N ILE A 10 7.49 -8.93 -3.88
CA ILE A 10 6.49 -7.91 -3.53
C ILE A 10 6.35 -7.82 -2.00
N SER A 11 6.23 -8.96 -1.33
CA SER A 11 6.09 -9.03 0.13
C SER A 11 7.33 -8.46 0.82
N LEU A 12 8.54 -8.85 0.41
CA LEU A 12 9.78 -8.30 0.97
C LEU A 12 9.86 -6.78 0.79
N ILE A 13 9.70 -6.30 -0.45
CA ILE A 13 9.90 -4.88 -0.75
C ILE A 13 8.83 -4.04 -0.06
N SER A 14 7.57 -4.49 -0.03
CA SER A 14 6.50 -3.78 0.67
C SER A 14 6.71 -3.73 2.17
N PHE A 15 7.22 -4.81 2.77
CA PHE A 15 7.63 -4.83 4.17
C PHE A 15 8.73 -3.79 4.46
N LEU A 16 9.79 -3.77 3.66
CA LEU A 16 10.88 -2.79 3.82
C LEU A 16 10.38 -1.36 3.66
N TYR A 17 9.57 -1.09 2.64
CA TYR A 17 8.98 0.23 2.42
C TYR A 17 8.08 0.64 3.59
N SER A 18 7.25 -0.27 4.10
CA SER A 18 6.37 0.05 5.24
C SER A 18 7.15 0.44 6.49
N ILE A 19 8.23 -0.28 6.81
CA ILE A 19 9.05 0.05 7.98
C ILE A 19 9.74 1.39 7.78
N ILE A 20 10.41 1.59 6.64
CA ILE A 20 11.24 2.78 6.47
C ILE A 20 10.38 4.03 6.29
N LEU A 21 9.27 3.95 5.57
CA LEU A 21 8.37 5.09 5.33
C LEU A 21 7.60 5.52 6.60
N MET A 22 7.45 4.61 7.56
CA MET A 22 6.85 4.95 8.86
C MET A 22 7.71 5.97 9.62
N PHE A 23 9.02 5.94 9.43
CA PHE A 23 9.98 6.82 10.12
C PHE A 23 10.56 7.92 9.23
N THR A 24 10.48 7.78 7.90
CA THR A 24 11.10 8.74 6.98
C THR A 24 10.23 8.96 5.74
N SER A 25 10.10 10.21 5.29
CA SER A 25 9.54 10.53 3.97
C SER A 25 10.46 11.51 3.25
N PHE A 26 10.59 11.36 1.93
CA PHE A 26 11.43 12.22 1.09
C PHE A 26 10.77 12.61 -0.24
N ALA A 27 9.59 12.07 -0.53
CA ALA A 27 8.86 12.31 -1.77
C ALA A 27 7.36 12.09 -1.54
N PRO A 28 6.48 12.72 -2.34
CA PRO A 28 5.05 12.44 -2.32
C PRO A 28 4.73 10.95 -2.52
N ILE A 29 3.61 10.49 -1.97
CA ILE A 29 3.21 9.07 -2.00
C ILE A 29 3.10 8.50 -3.43
N SER A 30 2.67 9.31 -4.39
CA SER A 30 2.61 8.94 -5.80
C SER A 30 3.99 8.60 -6.38
N HIS A 31 5.00 9.42 -6.05
CA HIS A 31 6.38 9.17 -6.43
C HIS A 31 6.97 7.97 -5.69
N MET A 32 6.66 7.80 -4.40
CA MET A 32 7.06 6.60 -3.65
C MET A 32 6.49 5.32 -4.26
N GLY A 33 5.25 5.36 -4.74
CA GLY A 33 4.64 4.25 -5.48
C GLY A 33 5.39 3.92 -6.78
N LEU A 34 5.82 4.94 -7.54
CA LEU A 34 6.64 4.72 -8.74
C LEU A 34 8.02 4.12 -8.40
N ILE A 35 8.67 4.62 -7.34
CA ILE A 35 9.96 4.11 -6.88
C ILE A 35 9.81 2.65 -6.38
N PHE A 36 8.70 2.32 -5.72
CA PHE A 36 8.37 0.95 -5.33
C PHE A 36 8.26 0.02 -6.54
N VAL A 37 7.48 0.40 -7.55
CA VAL A 37 7.33 -0.39 -8.79
C VAL A 37 8.68 -0.55 -9.48
N PHE A 38 9.46 0.53 -9.58
CA PHE A 38 10.81 0.49 -10.15
C PHE A 38 11.73 -0.47 -9.39
N THR A 39 11.74 -0.39 -8.05
CA THR A 39 12.53 -1.28 -7.18
C THR A 39 12.13 -2.74 -7.40
N PHE A 40 10.83 -3.03 -7.47
CA PHE A 40 10.32 -4.37 -7.75
C PHE A 40 10.77 -4.87 -9.12
N VAL A 41 10.65 -4.06 -10.18
CA VAL A 41 11.04 -4.45 -11.55
C VAL A 41 12.55 -4.73 -11.63
N VAL A 42 13.39 -3.86 -11.08
CA VAL A 42 14.85 -4.08 -11.06
C VAL A 42 15.20 -5.33 -10.26
N ALA A 43 14.59 -5.50 -9.08
CA ALA A 43 14.79 -6.69 -8.25
C ALA A 43 14.36 -7.98 -8.96
N LEU A 44 13.25 -7.95 -9.71
CA LEU A 44 12.76 -9.08 -10.49
C LEU A 44 13.71 -9.43 -11.65
N ILE A 45 14.15 -8.43 -12.42
CA ILE A 45 15.12 -8.64 -13.51
C ILE A 45 16.41 -9.24 -12.97
N PHE A 46 16.91 -8.71 -11.87
CA PHE A 46 18.09 -9.24 -11.18
C PHE A 46 17.87 -10.68 -10.74
N THR A 47 16.77 -10.96 -10.05
CA THR A 47 16.42 -12.30 -9.55
C THR A 47 16.35 -13.34 -10.66
N LEU A 48 15.80 -13.00 -11.82
CA LEU A 48 15.66 -13.94 -12.94
C LEU A 48 16.96 -14.19 -13.70
N ASN A 49 17.96 -13.32 -13.57
CA ASN A 49 19.16 -13.35 -14.42
C ASN A 49 20.50 -13.39 -13.66
N TYR A 50 20.55 -13.20 -12.34
CA TYR A 50 21.82 -13.09 -11.60
C TYR A 50 22.72 -14.33 -11.72
N ARG A 51 22.15 -15.51 -11.95
CA ARG A 51 22.91 -16.75 -12.13
C ARG A 51 23.54 -16.92 -13.51
N LYS A 52 23.12 -16.13 -14.51
CA LYS A 52 23.53 -16.32 -15.92
C LYS A 52 24.84 -15.61 -16.24
N SER A 53 25.10 -14.45 -15.64
CA SER A 53 26.32 -13.66 -15.90
C SER A 53 26.55 -12.63 -14.81
N LYS A 54 27.83 -12.32 -14.53
CA LYS A 54 28.24 -11.24 -13.62
C LYS A 54 27.76 -9.86 -14.08
N LEU A 55 27.50 -9.66 -15.38
CA LEU A 55 26.91 -8.41 -15.89
C LEU A 55 25.53 -8.13 -15.29
N PHE A 56 24.75 -9.17 -14.97
CA PHE A 56 23.46 -8.99 -14.31
C PHE A 56 23.58 -8.57 -12.85
N GLU A 57 24.71 -8.82 -12.18
CA GLU A 57 24.97 -8.22 -10.87
C GLU A 57 25.17 -6.71 -10.97
N ALA A 58 25.79 -6.22 -12.05
CA ALA A 58 25.92 -4.77 -12.29
C ALA A 58 24.56 -4.12 -12.58
N PHE A 59 23.63 -4.81 -13.24
CA PHE A 59 22.26 -4.32 -13.44
C PHE A 59 21.51 -4.03 -12.14
N TYR A 60 21.88 -4.68 -11.03
CA TYR A 60 21.28 -4.38 -9.73
C TYR A 60 21.57 -2.95 -9.27
N LEU A 61 22.69 -2.36 -9.69
CA LEU A 61 23.03 -0.96 -9.40
C LEU A 61 22.00 0.03 -9.97
N LEU A 62 21.20 -0.39 -10.94
CA LEU A 62 20.11 0.42 -11.49
C LEU A 62 19.06 0.76 -10.42
N LEU A 63 18.98 0.00 -9.32
CA LEU A 63 18.11 0.31 -8.18
C LEU A 63 18.41 1.69 -7.57
N PHE A 64 19.66 2.17 -7.68
CA PHE A 64 20.08 3.48 -7.19
C PHE A 64 19.81 4.61 -8.19
N LEU A 65 19.32 4.33 -9.39
CA LEU A 65 19.04 5.35 -10.41
C LEU A 65 18.10 6.47 -9.92
N PRO A 66 17.04 6.20 -9.13
CA PRO A 66 16.16 7.23 -8.60
C PRO A 66 16.88 8.25 -7.68
N MET A 67 18.05 7.91 -7.13
CA MET A 67 18.88 8.82 -6.33
C MET A 67 19.36 10.04 -7.12
N LEU A 68 19.40 9.97 -8.45
CA LEU A 68 19.73 11.12 -9.31
C LEU A 68 18.70 12.24 -9.18
N PHE A 69 17.43 11.89 -8.98
CA PHE A 69 16.30 12.80 -8.82
C PHE A 69 16.06 13.18 -7.35
N TYR A 70 16.28 12.25 -6.41
CA TYR A 70 16.06 12.47 -4.98
C TYR A 70 17.39 12.42 -4.21
N ARG A 71 17.97 13.60 -3.95
CA ARG A 71 19.33 13.74 -3.37
C ARG A 71 19.36 14.08 -1.88
N SER A 72 18.22 14.06 -1.19
CA SER A 72 18.20 14.33 0.25
C SER A 72 18.95 13.24 1.02
N LYS A 73 19.51 13.58 2.19
CA LYS A 73 20.21 12.61 3.06
C LYS A 73 19.30 11.43 3.42
N THR A 74 18.01 11.69 3.63
CA THR A 74 16.98 10.68 3.90
C THR A 74 16.75 9.75 2.72
N ALA A 75 16.68 10.27 1.49
CA ALA A 75 16.54 9.46 0.28
C ALA A 75 17.76 8.55 0.07
N ILE A 76 18.97 9.07 0.28
CA ILE A 76 20.21 8.27 0.16
C ILE A 76 20.21 7.12 1.16
N PHE A 77 19.89 7.40 2.43
CA PHE A 77 19.76 6.38 3.46
C PHE A 77 18.71 5.31 3.07
N PHE A 78 17.55 5.75 2.58
CA PHE A 78 16.50 4.86 2.09
C PHE A 78 17.00 3.89 1.01
N TYR A 79 17.62 4.40 -0.06
CA TYR A 79 18.09 3.55 -1.15
C TYR A 79 19.20 2.59 -0.73
N ILE A 80 20.11 3.02 0.15
CA ILE A 80 21.16 2.15 0.69
C ILE A 80 20.55 1.01 1.50
N VAL A 81 19.63 1.30 2.42
CA VAL A 81 19.00 0.27 3.27
C VAL A 81 18.15 -0.69 2.44
N VAL A 82 17.24 -0.17 1.61
CA VAL A 82 16.37 -0.98 0.75
C VAL A 82 17.20 -1.82 -0.22
N GLY A 83 18.18 -1.21 -0.88
CA GLY A 83 19.05 -1.90 -1.85
C GLY A 83 19.90 -2.97 -1.19
N ALA A 84 20.56 -2.68 -0.08
CA ALA A 84 21.40 -3.66 0.61
C ALA A 84 20.59 -4.86 1.12
N LEU A 85 19.46 -4.61 1.79
CA LEU A 85 18.63 -5.68 2.34
C LEU A 85 17.99 -6.52 1.23
N THR A 86 17.49 -5.89 0.17
CA THR A 86 16.92 -6.60 -0.98
C THR A 86 17.97 -7.44 -1.69
N TYR A 87 19.19 -6.93 -1.89
CA TYR A 87 20.29 -7.68 -2.49
C TYR A 87 20.65 -8.92 -1.68
N VAL A 88 20.86 -8.73 -0.37
CA VAL A 88 21.23 -9.81 0.56
C VAL A 88 20.13 -10.88 0.58
N TYR A 89 18.86 -10.48 0.62
CA TYR A 89 17.74 -11.39 0.60
C TYR A 89 17.70 -12.23 -0.68
N ILE A 90 17.78 -11.60 -1.86
CA ILE A 90 17.75 -12.29 -3.16
C ILE A 90 18.87 -13.32 -3.25
N LYS A 91 20.06 -12.99 -2.78
CA LYS A 91 21.24 -13.87 -2.87
C LYS A 91 21.20 -15.03 -1.87
N LYS A 92 20.73 -14.79 -0.64
CA LYS A 92 20.86 -15.75 0.47
C LYS A 92 19.58 -16.50 0.83
N SER A 93 18.41 -15.91 0.66
CA SER A 93 17.15 -16.39 1.25
C SER A 93 16.04 -16.69 0.26
N LEU A 94 16.11 -16.16 -0.97
CA LEU A 94 15.05 -16.34 -1.96
C LEU A 94 14.79 -17.82 -2.25
N LEU A 95 13.52 -18.24 -2.20
CA LEU A 95 13.07 -19.63 -2.42
C LEU A 95 13.67 -20.65 -1.44
N ARG A 96 14.22 -20.22 -0.30
CA ARG A 96 14.75 -21.12 0.73
C ARG A 96 13.86 -21.10 1.97
N GLY A 97 13.50 -22.30 2.45
CA GLY A 97 12.74 -22.49 3.68
C GLY A 97 11.59 -23.48 3.49
N ASN A 98 11.10 -24.00 4.61
CA ASN A 98 9.88 -24.82 4.66
C ASN A 98 8.66 -23.93 4.93
N HIS A 99 7.46 -24.37 4.56
CA HIS A 99 6.22 -23.64 4.80
C HIS A 99 6.02 -23.27 6.28
N HIS A 100 6.37 -24.16 7.21
CA HIS A 100 6.26 -23.88 8.65
C HIS A 100 7.17 -22.72 9.08
N GLU A 101 8.43 -22.70 8.62
CA GLU A 101 9.35 -21.58 8.89
C GLU A 101 8.85 -20.26 8.28
N TYR A 102 8.15 -20.34 7.15
CA TYR A 102 7.59 -19.15 6.51
C TYR A 102 6.44 -18.55 7.32
N VAL A 103 5.52 -19.38 7.81
CA VAL A 103 4.38 -18.95 8.64
C VAL A 103 4.86 -18.32 9.96
N GLU A 104 5.85 -18.93 10.61
CA GLU A 104 6.42 -18.39 11.85
C GLU A 104 7.06 -17.01 11.64
N LYS A 105 7.86 -16.86 10.57
CA LYS A 105 8.45 -15.58 10.19
C LYS A 105 7.40 -14.52 9.85
N LEU A 106 6.28 -14.91 9.24
CA LEU A 106 5.16 -14.00 8.97
C LEU A 106 4.47 -13.52 10.24
N ILE A 107 4.28 -14.38 11.24
CA ILE A 107 3.71 -13.97 12.53
C ILE A 107 4.64 -12.97 13.21
N LEU A 108 5.95 -13.26 13.21
CA LEU A 108 6.96 -12.37 13.79
C LEU A 108 6.98 -11.01 13.09
N SER A 109 6.95 -10.97 11.76
CA SER A 109 6.93 -9.71 11.01
C SER A 109 5.65 -8.91 11.22
N TYR A 110 4.49 -9.56 11.38
CA TYR A 110 3.24 -8.88 11.77
C TYR A 110 3.34 -8.29 13.17
N GLY A 111 3.88 -9.05 14.13
CA GLY A 111 4.16 -8.58 15.48
C GLY A 111 5.12 -7.38 15.47
N LEU A 112 6.16 -7.43 14.63
CA LEU A 112 7.09 -6.32 14.44
C LEU A 112 6.38 -5.07 13.89
N LEU A 113 5.52 -5.20 12.88
CA LEU A 113 4.78 -4.05 12.34
C LEU A 113 3.89 -3.41 13.39
N VAL A 114 3.13 -4.20 14.15
CA VAL A 114 2.28 -3.69 15.24
C VAL A 114 3.14 -2.98 16.30
N PHE A 115 4.24 -3.60 16.71
CA PHE A 115 5.19 -3.01 17.64
C PHE A 115 5.74 -1.68 17.14
N LEU A 116 6.15 -1.60 15.86
CA LEU A 116 6.68 -0.37 15.26
C LEU A 116 5.63 0.74 15.17
N VAL A 117 4.36 0.40 14.85
CA VAL A 117 3.26 1.37 14.86
C VAL A 117 3.05 1.96 16.25
N ILE A 118 3.10 1.14 17.30
CA ILE A 118 2.98 1.60 18.70
C ILE A 118 4.19 2.46 19.07
N MET A 119 5.39 1.98 18.74
CA MET A 119 6.65 2.68 19.02
C MET A 119 6.81 3.97 18.21
N ARG A 120 6.06 4.17 17.13
CA ARG A 120 6.08 5.43 16.37
C ARG A 120 5.53 6.60 17.17
N SER A 121 4.64 6.35 18.14
CA SER A 121 3.98 7.39 18.95
C SER A 121 4.93 8.32 19.71
N PRO A 122 6.03 7.87 20.35
CA PRO A 122 6.99 8.77 20.99
C PRO A 122 7.87 9.58 20.01
N PHE A 123 7.91 9.24 18.72
CA PHE A 123 8.80 9.89 17.74
C PHE A 123 8.07 10.86 16.80
N ILE A 124 7.06 11.57 17.27
CA ILE A 124 6.15 12.41 16.45
C ILE A 124 6.92 13.34 15.47
N ASP A 125 8.08 13.86 15.87
CA ASP A 125 8.89 14.81 15.10
C ASP A 125 9.59 14.23 13.85
N LEU A 126 9.50 12.92 13.61
CA LEU A 126 10.05 12.31 12.40
C LEU A 126 9.21 12.66 11.16
N SER A 127 9.88 12.88 10.03
CA SER A 127 9.24 13.29 8.77
C SER A 127 8.35 12.21 8.12
N GLY A 128 8.47 10.95 8.56
CA GLY A 128 7.61 9.86 8.07
C GLY A 128 6.21 9.90 8.66
N THR A 129 5.21 9.50 7.88
CA THR A 129 3.82 9.40 8.35
C THR A 129 3.36 7.94 8.37
N ILE A 130 2.53 7.59 9.36
CA ILE A 130 1.89 6.25 9.40
C ILE A 130 1.04 6.07 8.14
N SER A 131 0.36 7.13 7.67
CA SER A 131 -0.45 7.10 6.45
C SER A 131 0.33 6.69 5.21
N ASP A 132 1.54 7.22 5.00
CA ASP A 132 2.37 6.87 3.84
C ASP A 132 2.83 5.41 3.90
N SER A 133 3.16 4.92 5.10
CA SER A 133 3.57 3.53 5.30
C SER A 133 2.42 2.52 5.19
N LEU A 134 1.18 2.96 5.46
CA LEU A 134 -0.01 2.11 5.54
C LEU A 134 -0.31 1.43 4.19
N ILE A 135 -0.14 2.15 3.08
CA ILE A 135 -0.32 1.61 1.73
C ILE A 135 0.58 0.38 1.54
N PHE A 136 1.86 0.48 1.93
CA PHE A 136 2.81 -0.61 1.81
C PHE A 136 2.56 -1.72 2.83
N MET A 137 2.05 -1.42 4.03
CA MET A 137 1.59 -2.44 4.98
C MET A 137 0.45 -3.28 4.41
N VAL A 138 -0.52 -2.66 3.74
CA VAL A 138 -1.66 -3.39 3.13
C VAL A 138 -1.17 -4.29 2.01
N ILE A 139 -0.30 -3.79 1.11
CA ILE A 139 0.32 -4.62 0.07
C ILE A 139 1.07 -5.78 0.69
N TYR A 140 1.82 -5.52 1.76
CA TYR A 140 2.57 -6.53 2.47
C TYR A 140 1.65 -7.63 3.00
N LEU A 141 0.63 -7.27 3.79
CA LEU A 141 -0.34 -8.20 4.37
C LEU A 141 -1.05 -9.07 3.32
N ILE A 142 -1.48 -8.45 2.21
CA ILE A 142 -2.16 -9.19 1.14
C ILE A 142 -1.17 -10.12 0.44
N SER A 143 0.01 -9.63 0.06
CA SER A 143 1.01 -10.42 -0.67
C SER A 143 1.58 -11.57 0.16
N SER A 144 1.86 -11.37 1.46
CA SER A 144 2.33 -12.43 2.37
C SER A 144 1.27 -13.50 2.59
N THR A 145 0.00 -13.12 2.75
CA THR A 145 -1.11 -14.07 2.91
C THR A 145 -1.30 -14.93 1.66
N LEU A 146 -1.23 -14.31 0.48
CA LEU A 146 -1.27 -15.01 -0.79
C LEU A 146 -0.08 -15.96 -0.96
N LEU A 147 1.12 -15.52 -0.55
CA LEU A 147 2.33 -16.33 -0.60
C LEU A 147 2.25 -17.55 0.33
N ALA A 148 1.79 -17.37 1.57
CA ALA A 148 1.59 -18.47 2.51
C ALA A 148 0.57 -19.49 1.99
N ARG A 149 -0.54 -19.02 1.41
CA ARG A 149 -1.54 -19.88 0.76
C ARG A 149 -0.94 -20.65 -0.41
N LEU A 150 -0.15 -19.97 -1.25
CA LEU A 150 0.48 -20.59 -2.41
C LEU A 150 1.48 -21.69 -2.00
N GLN A 151 2.32 -21.42 -0.99
CA GLN A 151 3.25 -22.42 -0.46
C GLN A 151 2.52 -23.65 0.08
N ARG A 152 1.46 -23.45 0.90
CA ARG A 152 0.63 -24.56 1.41
C ARG A 152 0.08 -25.44 0.29
N HIS A 153 -0.41 -24.83 -0.80
CA HIS A 153 -0.94 -25.58 -1.93
C HIS A 153 0.14 -26.38 -2.69
N ILE A 154 1.35 -25.84 -2.79
CA ILE A 154 2.49 -26.53 -3.39
C ILE A 154 2.87 -27.76 -2.55
N ASP A 155 2.90 -27.63 -1.22
CA ASP A 155 3.22 -28.74 -0.32
C ASP A 155 2.20 -29.88 -0.41
N THR A 156 0.92 -29.56 -0.64
CA THR A 156 -0.16 -30.55 -0.79
C THR A 156 -0.23 -31.22 -2.18
N LYS A 157 0.71 -30.94 -3.11
CA LYS A 157 0.77 -31.52 -4.47
C LYS A 157 -0.51 -31.38 -5.30
N MET A 158 -1.27 -30.31 -5.10
CA MET A 158 -2.52 -30.05 -5.82
C MET A 158 -2.26 -29.56 -7.27
N ASP A 159 -3.22 -29.75 -8.17
CA ASP A 159 -3.06 -29.54 -9.62
C ASP A 159 -2.60 -28.12 -10.01
N LEU A 160 -1.38 -28.03 -10.58
CA LEU A 160 -0.64 -26.79 -10.81
C LEU A 160 -1.29 -25.82 -11.80
N LYS A 161 -2.12 -26.32 -12.72
CA LYS A 161 -2.79 -25.46 -13.74
C LYS A 161 -3.86 -24.57 -13.12
N LYS A 162 -4.68 -25.10 -12.20
CA LYS A 162 -5.70 -24.32 -11.50
C LYS A 162 -5.04 -23.27 -10.59
N ILE A 163 -3.91 -23.60 -9.98
CA ILE A 163 -3.15 -22.70 -9.09
C ILE A 163 -2.63 -21.48 -9.85
N ARG A 164 -2.01 -21.67 -11.03
CA ARG A 164 -1.50 -20.54 -11.84
C ARG A 164 -2.60 -19.55 -12.22
N LYS A 165 -3.77 -20.04 -12.62
CA LYS A 165 -4.90 -19.17 -12.99
C LYS A 165 -5.38 -18.33 -11.80
N THR A 166 -5.47 -18.94 -10.62
CA THR A 166 -5.90 -18.24 -9.41
C THR A 166 -4.86 -17.23 -8.94
N ASN A 167 -3.56 -17.57 -9.00
CA ASN A 167 -2.48 -16.66 -8.63
C ASN A 167 -2.42 -15.42 -9.52
N ILE A 168 -2.57 -15.59 -10.83
CA ILE A 168 -2.62 -14.46 -11.77
C ILE A 168 -3.80 -13.54 -11.44
N LYS A 169 -4.97 -14.12 -11.10
CA LYS A 169 -6.13 -13.34 -10.66
C LYS A 169 -5.80 -12.52 -9.40
N TYR A 170 -5.14 -13.12 -8.41
CA TYR A 170 -4.76 -12.42 -7.18
C TYR A 170 -3.70 -11.34 -7.40
N LEU A 171 -2.70 -11.58 -8.25
CA LEU A 171 -1.72 -10.58 -8.63
C LEU A 171 -2.37 -9.39 -9.35
N MET A 172 -3.36 -9.64 -10.22
CA MET A 172 -4.15 -8.56 -10.82
C MET A 172 -4.94 -7.76 -9.79
N ILE A 173 -5.62 -8.43 -8.85
CA ILE A 173 -6.37 -7.75 -7.79
C ILE A 173 -5.42 -6.89 -6.94
N LEU A 174 -4.25 -7.40 -6.58
CA LEU A 174 -3.24 -6.65 -5.83
C LEU A 174 -2.74 -5.44 -6.63
N ALA A 175 -2.48 -5.59 -7.93
CA ALA A 175 -2.06 -4.48 -8.79
C ALA A 175 -3.14 -3.39 -8.86
N ILE A 176 -4.40 -3.77 -9.06
CA ILE A 176 -5.52 -2.83 -9.08
C ILE A 176 -5.63 -2.10 -7.72
N ALA A 177 -5.63 -2.84 -6.62
CA ALA A 177 -5.68 -2.27 -5.28
C ALA A 177 -4.53 -1.29 -5.02
N PHE A 178 -3.33 -1.62 -5.48
CA PHE A 178 -2.17 -0.74 -5.39
C PHE A 178 -2.38 0.59 -6.12
N PHE A 179 -2.85 0.54 -7.38
CA PHE A 179 -3.16 1.76 -8.14
C PHE A 179 -4.20 2.62 -7.44
N PHE A 180 -5.27 2.03 -6.91
CA PHE A 180 -6.28 2.77 -6.15
C PHE A 180 -5.72 3.42 -4.88
N LEU A 181 -4.80 2.76 -4.18
CA LEU A 181 -4.24 3.27 -2.93
C LEU A 181 -3.18 4.36 -3.12
N VAL A 182 -2.38 4.29 -4.19
CA VAL A 182 -1.29 5.24 -4.45
C VAL A 182 -1.75 6.55 -5.07
N PHE A 183 -2.75 6.49 -5.96
CA PHE A 183 -3.20 7.67 -6.70
C PHE A 183 -4.38 8.33 -6.01
N GLU A 184 -4.13 9.49 -5.40
CA GLU A 184 -5.14 10.26 -4.69
C GLU A 184 -6.33 10.63 -5.59
N SER A 185 -6.10 10.94 -6.87
CA SER A 185 -7.16 11.23 -7.84
C SER A 185 -8.09 10.05 -8.08
N LEU A 186 -7.58 8.81 -8.04
CA LEU A 186 -8.41 7.61 -8.15
C LEU A 186 -9.20 7.36 -6.87
N ARG A 187 -8.55 7.56 -5.71
CA ARG A 187 -9.20 7.43 -4.39
C ARG A 187 -10.35 8.43 -4.23
N SER A 188 -10.11 9.71 -4.51
CA SER A 188 -11.12 10.76 -4.42
C SER A 188 -12.20 10.60 -5.49
N GLY A 189 -11.83 10.23 -6.72
CA GLY A 189 -12.78 9.92 -7.79
C GLY A 189 -13.72 8.76 -7.42
N PHE A 190 -13.19 7.69 -6.81
CA PHE A 190 -14.01 6.57 -6.34
C PHE A 190 -14.90 6.96 -5.16
N ALA A 191 -14.38 7.70 -4.17
CA ALA A 191 -15.18 8.18 -3.04
C ALA A 191 -16.36 9.05 -3.54
N ASN A 192 -16.09 9.98 -4.45
CA ASN A 192 -17.12 10.83 -5.06
C ASN A 192 -18.13 10.01 -5.88
N ALA A 193 -17.69 8.97 -6.59
CA ALA A 193 -18.59 8.08 -7.34
C ALA A 193 -19.50 7.29 -6.39
N VAL A 194 -18.96 6.76 -5.29
CA VAL A 194 -19.73 6.06 -4.25
C VAL A 194 -20.71 7.01 -3.58
N ASP A 195 -20.28 8.21 -3.20
CA ASP A 195 -21.17 9.24 -2.63
C ASP A 195 -22.27 9.63 -3.63
N GLY A 196 -21.95 9.74 -4.91
CA GLY A 196 -22.92 9.94 -5.98
C GLY A 196 -23.93 8.81 -6.11
N LEU A 197 -23.48 7.56 -5.98
CA LEU A 197 -24.33 6.36 -6.05
C LEU A 197 -25.24 6.25 -4.80
N ILE A 198 -24.69 6.50 -3.61
CA ILE A 198 -25.45 6.59 -2.36
C ILE A 198 -26.51 7.69 -2.49
N ARG A 199 -26.15 8.88 -2.96
CA ARG A 199 -27.11 9.96 -3.21
C ARG A 199 -28.16 9.54 -4.22
N LEU A 200 -27.79 8.88 -5.31
CA LEU A 200 -28.75 8.41 -6.33
C LEU A 200 -29.73 7.37 -5.77
N LEU A 201 -29.31 6.51 -4.85
CA LEU A 201 -30.17 5.53 -4.19
C LEU A 201 -31.03 6.14 -3.08
N TYR A 202 -30.46 7.04 -2.26
CA TYR A 202 -31.15 7.65 -1.13
C TYR A 202 -32.06 8.82 -1.53
N TYR A 203 -31.75 9.53 -2.61
CA TYR A 203 -32.51 10.71 -3.02
C TYR A 203 -33.97 10.41 -3.41
N PRO A 204 -34.28 9.31 -4.13
CA PRO A 204 -35.66 8.89 -4.37
C PRO A 204 -36.38 8.49 -3.07
N LEU A 205 -35.70 7.79 -2.15
CA LEU A 205 -36.22 7.44 -0.84
C LEU A 205 -36.52 8.71 -0.01
N TYR A 206 -35.61 9.66 0.00
CA TYR A 206 -35.78 10.96 0.63
C TYR A 206 -36.96 11.72 0.04
N LEU A 207 -37.12 11.76 -1.29
CA LEU A 207 -38.27 12.39 -1.95
C LEU A 207 -39.61 11.71 -1.60
N LEU A 208 -39.62 10.39 -1.44
CA LEU A 208 -40.80 9.63 -1.01
C LEU A 208 -41.15 9.88 0.46
N THR A 209 -40.15 10.04 1.33
CA THR A 209 -40.36 10.28 2.77
C THR A 209 -40.55 11.75 3.12
N ARG A 210 -40.13 12.69 2.26
CA ARG A 210 -40.19 14.15 2.53
C ARG A 210 -41.62 14.66 2.73
N ASN A 211 -42.61 14.01 2.14
CA ASN A 211 -44.02 14.37 2.26
C ASN A 211 -44.75 13.55 3.34
N ILE A 212 -44.05 12.67 4.05
CA ILE A 212 -44.60 11.95 5.20
C ILE A 212 -44.17 12.75 6.44
N ASP A 213 -45.11 13.50 7.00
CA ASP A 213 -44.92 14.35 8.17
C ASP A 213 -44.72 13.48 9.42
N PHE A 214 -43.50 12.97 9.60
CA PHE A 214 -43.04 12.46 10.88
C PHE A 214 -42.57 13.67 11.69
N SER A 215 -43.51 14.37 12.32
CA SER A 215 -43.30 15.39 13.34
C SER A 215 -42.74 14.81 14.65
N GLY A 216 -41.72 13.96 14.52
CA GLY A 216 -40.77 13.63 15.57
C GLY A 216 -39.44 14.24 15.16
N ASP A 217 -38.88 15.05 16.03
CA ASP A 217 -37.60 15.73 15.91
C ASP A 217 -36.45 14.71 15.67
N TRP A 218 -36.24 14.30 14.42
CA TRP A 218 -35.02 13.61 14.01
C TRP A 218 -34.09 14.70 13.50
N GLY A 219 -33.15 15.13 14.36
CA GLY A 219 -32.08 16.10 14.05
C GLY A 219 -31.17 15.65 12.90
N LEU A 220 -31.72 15.65 11.69
CA LEU A 220 -31.10 15.23 10.43
C LEU A 220 -30.37 16.40 9.73
N GLU A 221 -30.38 17.59 10.32
CA GLU A 221 -29.60 18.75 9.85
C GLU A 221 -28.08 18.58 10.07
N GLU A 222 -27.65 17.59 10.87
CA GLU A 222 -26.24 17.21 11.03
C GLU A 222 -25.88 15.89 10.31
N ASN A 223 -26.59 15.53 9.24
CA ASN A 223 -26.20 14.39 8.43
C ASN A 223 -24.89 14.66 7.69
N ILE A 224 -23.86 13.92 8.10
CA ILE A 224 -22.50 13.75 7.57
C ILE A 224 -22.41 13.59 6.03
N PHE A 225 -23.54 13.39 5.33
CA PHE A 225 -23.61 13.22 3.87
C PHE A 225 -23.81 14.54 3.09
N PHE A 226 -24.15 15.65 3.74
CA PHE A 226 -24.51 16.92 3.10
C PHE A 226 -23.73 18.14 3.61
N THR A 227 -22.56 17.97 4.23
CA THR A 227 -21.67 19.11 4.45
C THR A 227 -21.15 19.64 3.11
N PRO A 228 -21.37 20.91 2.75
CA PRO A 228 -20.78 21.49 1.54
C PRO A 228 -19.25 21.44 1.66
N TYR A 229 -18.59 20.94 0.61
CA TYR A 229 -17.14 21.01 0.47
C TYR A 229 -16.74 22.48 0.47
N ILE A 230 -16.10 22.95 1.56
CA ILE A 230 -15.45 24.26 1.61
C ILE A 230 -14.06 24.04 0.99
N PRO A 231 -13.77 24.55 -0.21
CA PRO A 231 -12.42 24.46 -0.75
C PRO A 231 -11.46 25.20 0.19
N GLU A 232 -10.43 24.50 0.65
CA GLU A 232 -9.33 25.11 1.40
C GLU A 232 -8.82 26.33 0.63
N GLN A 233 -8.79 27.48 1.32
CA GLN A 233 -8.23 28.72 0.80
C GLN A 233 -6.80 28.46 0.32
N GLN A 234 -6.54 28.74 -0.96
CA GLN A 234 -5.20 28.77 -1.52
C GLN A 234 -4.37 29.81 -0.77
N ILE A 235 -3.44 29.34 0.06
CA ILE A 235 -2.37 30.17 0.62
C ILE A 235 -1.42 30.50 -0.54
N PRO A 236 -1.08 31.79 -0.76
CA PRO A 236 -0.22 32.18 -1.87
C PRO A 236 1.15 31.52 -1.76
N MET A 237 1.65 31.13 -2.93
CA MET A 237 2.89 30.41 -3.15
C MET A 237 4.08 31.33 -2.90
N GLU A 238 4.80 31.12 -1.80
CA GLU A 238 6.09 31.74 -1.52
C GLU A 238 7.16 30.65 -1.27
N GLU A 239 8.40 31.01 -1.57
CA GLU A 239 9.53 30.19 -2.02
C GLU A 239 9.94 28.96 -1.17
N ILE A 240 10.26 27.88 -1.90
CA ILE A 240 11.36 26.91 -1.69
C ILE A 240 11.84 26.74 -0.23
N GLY A 241 11.27 25.76 0.46
CA GLY A 241 11.84 25.23 1.70
C GLY A 241 10.77 24.56 2.55
N GLU A 242 10.85 23.23 2.64
CA GLU A 242 9.99 22.36 3.46
C GLU A 242 8.54 22.19 2.96
N ALA A 243 8.14 20.91 2.83
CA ALA A 243 6.77 20.57 2.50
C ALA A 243 5.88 20.92 3.68
N VAL A 244 5.07 21.97 3.55
CA VAL A 244 3.94 22.23 4.43
C VAL A 244 2.96 21.08 4.24
N THR A 245 2.89 20.20 5.23
CA THR A 245 1.94 19.08 5.25
C THR A 245 0.59 19.59 5.75
N PRO A 246 -0.50 19.44 4.98
CA PRO A 246 -1.83 19.69 5.53
C PRO A 246 -2.09 18.70 6.67
N HIS A 247 -2.57 19.27 7.77
CA HIS A 247 -2.65 18.69 9.09
C HIS A 247 -3.76 17.63 9.18
N LYS A 248 -3.45 16.49 9.83
CA LYS A 248 -4.40 15.49 10.39
C LYS A 248 -5.45 14.90 9.43
N ALA A 249 -5.02 14.05 8.50
CA ALA A 249 -5.88 12.93 8.11
C ALA A 249 -5.88 11.91 9.26
N SER A 250 -6.91 11.98 10.11
CA SER A 250 -7.09 11.05 11.21
C SER A 250 -7.17 9.62 10.69
N ILE A 251 -6.62 8.65 11.44
CA ILE A 251 -6.72 7.21 11.16
C ILE A 251 -8.17 6.81 10.81
N LEU A 252 -9.15 7.51 11.38
CA LEU A 252 -10.58 7.41 11.10
C LEU A 252 -10.96 7.63 9.63
N VAL A 253 -10.37 8.60 8.92
CA VAL A 253 -10.66 8.83 7.49
C VAL A 253 -10.16 7.66 6.65
N PHE A 254 -9.01 7.08 7.03
CA PHE A 254 -8.46 5.92 6.33
C PHE A 254 -9.25 4.64 6.65
N LEU A 255 -9.68 4.48 7.91
CA LEU A 255 -10.54 3.39 8.35
C LEU A 255 -11.93 3.46 7.70
N ASP A 256 -12.47 4.66 7.52
CA ASP A 256 -13.73 4.90 6.82
C ASP A 256 -13.63 4.51 5.33
N ILE A 257 -12.56 4.91 4.64
CA ILE A 257 -12.30 4.48 3.25
C ILE A 257 -12.13 2.97 3.17
N PHE A 258 -11.41 2.36 4.13
CA PHE A 258 -11.19 0.90 4.16
C PHE A 258 -12.48 0.13 4.43
N VAL A 259 -13.32 0.60 5.35
CA VAL A 259 -14.65 0.04 5.64
C VAL A 259 -15.56 0.18 4.42
N LYS A 260 -15.58 1.34 3.75
CA LYS A 260 -16.34 1.56 2.52
C LYS A 260 -15.93 0.61 1.39
N ILE A 261 -14.63 0.35 1.24
CA ILE A 261 -14.11 -0.64 0.26
C ILE A 261 -14.56 -2.05 0.63
N ILE A 262 -14.51 -2.45 1.90
CA ILE A 262 -14.97 -3.77 2.36
C ILE A 262 -16.47 -3.93 2.13
N VAL A 263 -17.27 -2.93 2.51
CA VAL A 263 -18.73 -2.95 2.33
C VAL A 263 -19.08 -3.06 0.84
N PHE A 264 -18.39 -2.34 -0.04
CA PHE A 264 -18.59 -2.44 -1.49
C PHE A 264 -18.24 -3.82 -2.04
N ILE A 265 -17.15 -4.44 -1.57
CA ILE A 265 -16.76 -5.80 -1.98
C ILE A 265 -17.75 -6.85 -1.46
N VAL A 266 -18.36 -6.64 -0.30
CA VAL A 266 -19.36 -7.56 0.29
C VAL A 266 -20.75 -7.41 -0.34
N ALA A 267 -21.08 -6.22 -0.89
CA ALA A 267 -22.35 -5.95 -1.55
C ALA A 267 -22.42 -6.43 -3.01
N ILE A 268 -21.30 -6.87 -3.61
CA ILE A 268 -21.20 -7.49 -4.95
C ILE A 268 -21.16 -9.02 -4.81
#